data_AF-A0AAU2NZY1-F1
#
_entry.id   AF-A0AAU2NZY1-F1
#
_cell.length_a   1.000
_cell.length_b   1.000
_cell.length_c   1.000
_cell.angle_alpha   90.00
_cell.angle_beta   90.00
_cell.angle_gamma   90.00
#
_symmetry.space_group_name_H-M   'P 1'
#
loop_
_entity.id
_entity.type
_entity.pdbx_description
1 polymer ?
#
loop_
_entity_poly.entity_id
_entity_poly.type
_entity_poly.pdbx_seq_one_letter_code
_entity_poly.pdbx_strand_id
1 'polypeptide(L)'
;MSVVPRDDNPDGARVKMRRPRRIYASSDLERRYADHLTDLALRAAGLGLPIDPSDYLFVNLYRPPFLSPTREGTVRDKVAALKRQGIGSAGWTPHWFRHTHATALLLGGTPDWVVSRRLGHSSVQITQDLYGWVTEDAERRAAANRQHYTEGWKVVTDAL
;
A
#
# COMPACT_ATOMS: atom_id res chain seq x y z
N MET A 1 5.30 -4.55 10.85
CA MET A 1 6.59 -4.36 10.16
C MET A 1 7.05 -2.91 10.20
N SER A 2 8.35 -2.65 10.04
CA SER A 2 8.94 -1.30 10.00
C SER A 2 9.63 -1.06 8.66
N VAL A 3 9.37 0.09 8.03
CA VAL A 3 10.08 0.58 6.84
C VAL A 3 11.11 1.58 7.32
N VAL A 4 12.39 1.28 7.10
CA VAL A 4 13.53 2.07 7.60
C VAL A 4 14.36 2.56 6.41
N PRO A 5 14.77 3.85 6.37
CA PRO A 5 15.70 4.35 5.38
C PRO A 5 17.03 3.60 5.45
N ARG A 6 17.55 3.20 4.29
CA ARG A 6 18.87 2.57 4.15
C ARG A 6 19.69 3.34 3.12
N ASP A 7 20.96 3.54 3.43
CA ASP A 7 21.93 4.15 2.51
C ASP A 7 22.64 3.12 1.64
N ASP A 8 22.70 1.89 2.13
CA ASP A 8 23.48 0.76 1.63
C ASP A 8 22.67 -0.22 0.79
N ASN A 9 21.45 0.16 0.37
CA ASN A 9 20.55 -0.80 -0.29
C ASN A 9 21.09 -1.22 -1.67
N PRO A 10 21.47 -2.49 -1.90
CA PRO A 10 22.15 -2.92 -3.11
C PRO A 10 21.37 -2.67 -4.42
N ASP A 11 20.04 -2.67 -4.37
CA ASP A 11 19.17 -2.39 -5.52
C ASP A 11 18.90 -0.87 -5.73
N GLY A 12 19.48 -0.02 -4.88
CA GLY A 12 19.32 1.43 -4.91
C GLY A 12 17.93 1.93 -4.47
N ALA A 13 17.02 1.06 -4.03
CA ALA A 13 15.68 1.47 -3.62
C ALA A 13 15.76 2.33 -2.35
N ARG A 14 14.99 3.42 -2.33
CA ARG A 14 14.98 4.39 -1.22
C ARG A 14 13.58 4.60 -0.67
N VAL A 15 13.52 4.80 0.64
CA VAL A 15 12.28 5.19 1.31
C VAL A 15 11.94 6.63 0.92
N LYS A 16 10.72 6.85 0.42
CA LYS A 16 10.21 8.19 0.08
C LYS A 16 10.42 9.15 1.25
N MET A 17 11.01 10.31 0.96
CA MET A 17 11.39 11.35 1.93
C MET A 17 12.36 10.91 3.04
N ARG A 18 12.96 9.71 2.96
CA ARG A 18 13.82 9.14 4.02
C ARG A 18 13.13 9.10 5.40
N ARG A 19 11.79 9.02 5.43
CA ARG A 19 11.01 8.97 6.67
C ARG A 19 10.65 7.53 7.03
N PRO A 20 11.07 7.02 8.21
CA PRO A 20 10.66 5.71 8.65
C PRO A 20 9.15 5.66 8.91
N ARG A 21 8.55 4.49 8.71
CA ARG A 21 7.13 4.27 9.04
C ARG A 21 6.87 2.84 9.48
N ARG A 22 5.96 2.67 10.43
CA ARG A 22 5.45 1.35 10.81
C ARG A 22 4.20 1.04 10.00
N ILE A 23 4.12 -0.20 9.52
CA ILE A 23 2.96 -0.71 8.78
C ILE A 23 2.48 -1.95 9.52
N TYR A 24 1.23 -1.94 9.94
CA TYR A 24 0.54 -3.11 10.44
C TYR A 24 0.01 -3.93 9.25
N ALA A 25 0.28 -5.23 9.30
CA ALA A 25 -0.17 -6.24 8.36
C ALA A 25 -1.40 -6.95 8.94
N SER A 26 -2.27 -7.46 8.08
CA SER A 26 -3.34 -8.36 8.52
C SER A 26 -2.77 -9.76 8.80
N SER A 27 -3.48 -10.55 9.59
CA SER A 27 -3.16 -11.97 9.83
C SER A 27 -3.09 -12.77 8.53
N ASP A 28 -3.95 -12.47 7.55
CA ASP A 28 -3.90 -13.11 6.24
C ASP A 28 -2.60 -12.80 5.49
N LEU A 29 -2.10 -11.56 5.57
CA LEU A 29 -0.83 -11.19 4.97
C LEU A 29 0.34 -11.87 5.68
N GLU A 30 0.28 -11.99 7.01
CA GLU A 30 1.28 -12.73 7.80
C GLU A 30 1.31 -14.21 7.41
N ARG A 31 0.13 -14.84 7.18
CA ARG A 31 0.04 -16.21 6.67
C ARG A 31 0.69 -16.33 5.29
N ARG A 32 0.33 -15.44 4.34
CA ARG A 32 0.92 -15.44 2.99
C ARG A 32 2.43 -15.22 3.02
N TYR A 33 2.90 -14.42 3.95
CA TYR A 33 4.33 -14.20 4.18
C TYR A 33 5.02 -15.49 4.67
N ALA A 34 4.43 -16.21 5.63
CA ALA A 34 4.96 -17.49 6.09
C ALA A 34 4.97 -18.55 4.97
N ASP A 35 3.91 -18.63 4.17
CA ASP A 35 3.84 -19.52 3.00
C ASP A 35 4.96 -19.20 2.00
N HIS A 36 5.17 -17.91 1.72
CA HIS A 36 6.23 -17.45 0.80
C HIS A 36 7.63 -17.75 1.34
N LEU A 37 7.88 -17.54 2.64
CA LEU A 37 9.18 -17.91 3.26
C LEU A 37 9.44 -19.41 3.16
N THR A 38 8.41 -20.23 3.31
CA THR A 38 8.52 -21.68 3.18
C THR A 38 8.86 -22.07 1.74
N ASP A 39 8.16 -21.52 0.74
CA ASP A 39 8.45 -21.76 -0.67
C ASP A 39 9.87 -21.29 -1.06
N LEU A 40 10.28 -20.11 -0.57
CA LEU A 40 11.63 -19.59 -0.75
C LEU A 40 12.69 -20.55 -0.19
N ALA A 41 12.53 -20.98 1.06
CA ALA A 41 13.49 -21.87 1.73
C ALA A 41 13.60 -23.22 1.02
N LEU A 42 12.47 -23.84 0.65
CA LEU A 42 12.45 -25.12 -0.04
C LEU A 42 13.11 -25.03 -1.43
N ARG A 43 12.83 -23.97 -2.19
CA ARG A 43 13.45 -23.77 -3.51
C ARG A 43 14.93 -23.49 -3.41
N ALA A 44 15.36 -22.65 -2.47
CA ALA A 44 16.77 -22.36 -2.26
C ALA A 44 17.55 -23.62 -1.85
N ALA A 45 17.00 -24.42 -0.93
CA ALA A 45 17.57 -25.70 -0.53
C ALA A 45 17.65 -26.68 -1.71
N GLY A 46 16.61 -26.76 -2.54
CA GLY A 46 16.62 -27.57 -3.76
C GLY A 46 17.68 -27.15 -4.79
N LEU A 47 18.12 -25.89 -4.75
CA LEU A 47 19.21 -25.35 -5.58
C LEU A 47 20.58 -25.43 -4.88
N GLY A 48 20.64 -25.92 -3.64
CA GLY A 48 21.87 -25.93 -2.83
C GLY A 48 22.36 -24.54 -2.41
N LEU A 49 21.47 -23.55 -2.37
CA LEU A 49 21.80 -22.17 -2.04
C LEU A 49 21.41 -21.86 -0.59
N PRO A 50 22.34 -21.36 0.24
CA PRO A 50 22.01 -20.89 1.58
C PRO A 50 21.17 -19.61 1.51
N ILE A 51 20.31 -19.40 2.51
CA ILE A 51 19.57 -18.15 2.70
C ILE A 51 19.90 -17.58 4.08
N ASP A 52 20.03 -16.26 4.16
CA ASP A 52 20.29 -15.50 5.37
C ASP A 52 19.10 -14.59 5.70
N PRO A 53 18.79 -14.32 6.99
CA PRO A 53 17.74 -13.37 7.36
C PRO A 53 17.89 -11.95 6.80
N SER A 54 19.10 -11.55 6.39
CA SER A 54 19.38 -10.28 5.74
C SER A 54 19.16 -10.27 4.22
N ASP A 55 18.88 -11.42 3.62
CA ASP A 55 18.57 -11.54 2.20
C ASP A 55 17.25 -10.84 1.84
N TYR A 56 17.12 -10.52 0.57
CA TYR A 56 15.88 -9.97 0.04
C TYR A 56 14.75 -10.99 0.13
N LEU A 57 13.57 -10.52 0.52
CA LEU A 57 12.37 -11.36 0.57
C LEU A 57 11.89 -11.79 -0.82
N PHE A 58 11.98 -10.89 -1.79
CA PHE A 58 11.53 -11.12 -3.16
C PHE A 58 12.71 -11.28 -4.09
N VAL A 59 13.05 -12.53 -4.38
CA VAL A 59 14.22 -12.89 -5.17
C VAL A 59 13.89 -13.74 -6.38
N ASN A 60 14.81 -13.80 -7.33
CA ASN A 60 14.72 -14.68 -8.47
C ASN A 60 15.14 -16.12 -8.09
N LEU A 61 14.21 -17.06 -8.27
CA LEU A 61 14.41 -18.49 -7.99
C LEU A 61 14.32 -19.35 -9.25
N TYR A 62 14.09 -18.74 -10.42
CA TYR A 62 13.74 -19.47 -11.64
C TYR A 62 14.88 -19.53 -12.64
N ARG A 63 15.72 -18.49 -12.68
CA ARG A 63 16.87 -18.40 -13.59
C ARG A 63 18.06 -17.75 -12.89
N PRO A 64 19.31 -18.09 -13.24
CA PRO A 64 20.47 -17.35 -12.75
C PRO A 64 20.42 -15.85 -13.10
N PRO A 65 20.96 -14.95 -12.27
CA PRO A 65 21.53 -15.22 -10.94
C PRO A 65 20.42 -15.47 -9.90
N PHE A 66 20.46 -16.63 -9.24
CA PHE A 66 19.52 -16.98 -8.18
C PHE A 66 19.71 -16.10 -6.95
N LEU A 67 18.66 -15.96 -6.15
CA LEU A 67 18.61 -15.12 -4.95
C LEU A 67 18.86 -13.61 -5.19
N SER A 68 18.99 -13.20 -6.45
CA SER A 68 19.07 -11.77 -6.79
C SER A 68 17.73 -11.07 -6.53
N PRO A 69 17.74 -9.81 -6.03
CA PRO A 69 16.51 -9.07 -5.76
C PRO A 69 15.67 -8.87 -7.00
N THR A 70 14.35 -8.99 -6.83
CA THR A 70 13.38 -8.68 -7.88
C THR A 70 13.48 -7.20 -8.24
N ARG A 71 13.77 -6.92 -9.51
CA ARG A 71 13.88 -5.54 -10.00
C ARG A 71 12.54 -4.99 -10.42
N GLU A 72 12.41 -3.67 -10.41
CA GLU A 72 11.22 -2.98 -10.90
C GLU A 72 10.89 -3.36 -12.36
N GLY A 73 11.92 -3.49 -13.20
CA GLY A 73 11.78 -3.97 -14.59
C GLY A 73 11.10 -5.34 -14.67
N THR A 74 11.47 -6.28 -13.80
CA THR A 74 10.84 -7.62 -13.74
C THR A 74 9.35 -7.53 -13.43
N VAL A 75 8.95 -6.61 -12.55
CA VAL A 75 7.53 -6.38 -12.24
C VAL A 75 6.81 -5.78 -13.44
N ARG A 76 7.42 -4.80 -14.13
CA ARG A 76 6.86 -4.22 -15.37
C ARG A 76 6.72 -5.26 -16.48
N ASP A 77 7.70 -6.15 -16.64
CA ASP A 77 7.68 -7.22 -17.64
C ASP A 77 6.56 -8.22 -17.37
N LYS A 78 6.35 -8.58 -16.09
CA LYS A 78 5.19 -9.40 -15.67
C LYS A 78 3.87 -8.71 -15.99
N VAL A 79 3.74 -7.41 -15.73
CA VAL A 79 2.54 -6.65 -16.11
C VAL A 79 2.35 -6.61 -17.62
N ALA A 80 3.42 -6.40 -18.40
CA ALA A 80 3.35 -6.44 -19.85
C ALA A 80 2.91 -7.82 -20.37
N ALA A 81 3.39 -8.90 -19.74
CA ALA A 81 2.95 -10.26 -20.05
C ALA A 81 1.46 -10.47 -19.74
N LEU A 82 0.98 -10.02 -18.58
CA LEU A 82 -0.44 -10.08 -18.21
C LEU A 82 -1.32 -9.30 -19.20
N LYS A 83 -0.88 -8.11 -19.63
CA LYS A 83 -1.59 -7.31 -20.64
C LYS A 83 -1.71 -8.03 -21.98
N ARG A 84 -0.65 -8.72 -22.43
CA ARG A 84 -0.70 -9.55 -23.65
C ARG A 84 -1.70 -10.71 -23.55
N GLN A 85 -2.02 -11.15 -22.34
CA GLN A 85 -3.05 -12.18 -22.07
C GLN A 85 -4.44 -11.58 -21.86
N GLY A 86 -4.63 -10.28 -22.10
CA GLY A 86 -5.93 -9.62 -21.90
C GLY A 86 -6.29 -9.36 -20.43
N ILE A 87 -5.33 -9.46 -19.50
CA ILE A 87 -5.57 -9.23 -18.08
C ILE A 87 -5.38 -7.74 -17.75
N GLY A 88 -6.48 -7.10 -17.35
CA GLY A 88 -6.55 -5.68 -17.00
C GLY A 88 -6.57 -4.75 -18.22
N SER A 89 -6.68 -3.43 -17.96
CA SER A 89 -6.75 -2.42 -19.02
C SER A 89 -5.38 -2.14 -19.69
N ALA A 90 -5.37 -1.68 -20.95
CA ALA A 90 -4.10 -1.40 -21.66
C ALA A 90 -3.16 -0.46 -20.88
N GLY A 91 -3.70 0.48 -20.11
CA GLY A 91 -2.95 1.48 -19.33
C GLY A 91 -2.55 1.07 -17.91
N TRP A 92 -3.02 -0.06 -17.37
CA TRP A 92 -2.79 -0.35 -15.94
C TRP A 92 -1.32 -0.56 -15.61
N THR A 93 -0.89 -0.17 -14.41
CA THR A 93 0.49 -0.35 -13.93
C THR A 93 0.47 -0.93 -12.50
N PRO A 94 1.59 -1.48 -11.99
CA PRO A 94 1.65 -1.91 -10.60
C PRO A 94 1.26 -0.81 -9.59
N HIS A 95 1.46 0.46 -9.97
CA HIS A 95 1.07 1.59 -9.13
C HIS A 95 -0.44 1.66 -8.86
N TRP A 96 -1.27 1.06 -9.73
CA TRP A 96 -2.72 1.00 -9.52
C TRP A 96 -3.11 0.20 -8.29
N PHE A 97 -2.31 -0.80 -7.88
CA PHE A 97 -2.55 -1.49 -6.61
C PHE A 97 -2.40 -0.55 -5.41
N ARG A 98 -1.50 0.45 -5.50
CA ARG A 98 -1.37 1.49 -4.47
C ARG A 98 -2.60 2.38 -4.41
N HIS A 99 -3.15 2.76 -5.57
CA HIS A 99 -4.41 3.51 -5.64
C HIS A 99 -5.59 2.71 -5.09
N THR A 100 -5.74 1.47 -5.54
CA THR A 100 -6.81 0.56 -5.08
C THR A 100 -6.75 0.38 -3.57
N HIS A 101 -5.55 0.18 -3.00
CA HIS A 101 -5.34 0.07 -1.56
C HIS A 101 -5.72 1.37 -0.81
N ALA A 102 -5.40 2.55 -1.37
CA ALA A 102 -5.77 3.83 -0.78
C ALA A 102 -7.29 4.03 -0.77
N THR A 103 -7.94 3.81 -1.91
CA THR A 103 -9.40 3.89 -2.08
C THR A 103 -10.12 2.94 -1.13
N ALA A 104 -9.68 1.67 -1.02
CA ALA A 104 -10.28 0.71 -0.12
C ALA A 104 -10.21 1.14 1.36
N LEU A 105 -9.08 1.72 1.79
CA LEU A 105 -8.96 2.24 3.15
C LEU A 105 -9.89 3.42 3.41
N LEU A 106 -9.99 4.36 2.47
CA LEU A 106 -10.86 5.54 2.59
C LEU A 106 -12.34 5.15 2.61
N LEU A 107 -12.77 4.26 1.70
CA LEU A 107 -14.13 3.72 1.70
C LEU A 107 -14.44 2.92 2.97
N GLY A 108 -13.43 2.29 3.57
CA GLY A 108 -13.52 1.64 4.88
C GLY A 108 -13.54 2.62 6.07
N GLY A 109 -13.59 3.93 5.83
CA GLY A 109 -13.64 4.95 6.88
C GLY A 109 -12.30 5.27 7.54
N THR A 110 -11.17 4.82 6.96
CA THR A 110 -9.84 5.16 7.50
C THR A 110 -9.58 6.65 7.28
N PRO A 111 -9.17 7.41 8.33
CA PRO A 111 -8.87 8.83 8.16
C PRO A 111 -7.78 9.10 7.12
N ASP A 112 -7.94 10.16 6.35
CA ASP A 112 -7.05 10.58 5.26
C ASP A 112 -5.56 10.73 5.67
N TRP A 113 -5.29 11.27 6.86
CA TRP A 113 -3.95 11.41 7.43
C TRP A 113 -3.31 10.06 7.77
N VAL A 114 -4.11 9.07 8.18
CA VAL A 114 -3.64 7.69 8.40
C VAL A 114 -3.28 7.05 7.07
N VAL A 115 -4.13 7.19 6.05
CA VAL A 115 -3.86 6.70 4.69
C VAL A 115 -2.62 7.36 4.12
N SER A 116 -2.50 8.70 4.23
CA SER A 116 -1.32 9.48 3.82
C SER A 116 -0.03 8.96 4.47
N ARG A 117 -0.03 8.76 5.79
CA ARG A 117 1.14 8.25 6.53
C ARG A 117 1.49 6.82 6.14
N ARG A 118 0.49 5.95 5.95
CA ARG A 118 0.70 4.56 5.50
C ARG A 118 1.35 4.52 4.11
N LEU A 119 0.89 5.37 3.20
CA LEU A 119 1.43 5.48 1.84
C LEU A 119 2.78 6.21 1.80
N GLY A 120 3.11 7.00 2.82
CA GLY A 120 4.32 7.81 2.86
C GLY A 120 4.24 9.04 1.97
N HIS A 121 3.07 9.68 1.90
CA HIS A 121 2.94 11.00 1.27
C HIS A 121 3.59 12.07 2.16
N SER A 122 4.10 13.14 1.55
CA SER A 122 4.77 14.23 2.26
C SER A 122 3.81 15.17 2.97
N SER A 123 2.57 15.22 2.50
CA SER A 123 1.45 15.95 3.11
C SER A 123 0.16 15.15 2.95
N VAL A 124 -0.84 15.46 3.79
CA VAL A 124 -2.18 14.89 3.64
C VAL A 124 -2.90 15.42 2.39
N GLN A 125 -2.57 16.67 1.98
CA GLN A 125 -3.11 17.31 0.78
C GLN A 125 -2.98 16.40 -0.45
N ILE A 126 -1.84 15.74 -0.66
CA ILE A 126 -1.65 14.81 -1.78
C ILE A 126 -2.70 13.68 -1.76
N THR A 127 -3.06 13.16 -0.59
CA THR A 127 -4.10 12.13 -0.47
C THR A 127 -5.48 12.71 -0.78
N GLN A 128 -5.79 13.91 -0.28
CA GLN A 128 -7.05 14.58 -0.56
C GLN A 128 -7.20 14.93 -2.05
N ASP A 129 -6.14 15.45 -2.69
CA ASP A 129 -6.14 15.78 -4.12
C ASP A 129 -6.37 14.54 -4.99
N LEU A 130 -5.79 13.38 -4.61
CA LEU A 130 -5.89 12.14 -5.38
C LEU A 130 -7.19 11.37 -5.14
N TYR A 131 -7.74 11.43 -3.92
CA TYR A 131 -8.79 10.52 -3.48
C TYR A 131 -9.98 11.19 -2.77
N GLY A 132 -10.01 12.51 -2.62
CA GLY A 132 -11.11 13.20 -1.94
C GLY A 132 -12.47 12.93 -2.58
N TRP A 133 -12.50 12.69 -3.88
CA TRP A 133 -13.70 12.29 -4.62
C TRP A 133 -14.27 10.92 -4.20
N VAL A 134 -13.46 10.05 -3.59
CA VAL A 134 -13.85 8.67 -3.24
C VAL A 134 -14.94 8.66 -2.16
N THR A 135 -14.88 9.59 -1.21
CA THR A 135 -15.82 9.69 -0.08
C THR A 135 -16.81 10.84 -0.22
N GLU A 136 -16.68 11.65 -1.27
CA GLU A 136 -17.41 12.90 -1.44
C GLU A 136 -18.94 12.75 -1.40
N ASP A 137 -19.50 11.71 -2.01
CA ASP A 137 -20.96 11.47 -2.00
C ASP A 137 -21.47 11.12 -0.59
N ALA A 138 -20.71 10.30 0.17
CA ALA A 138 -21.04 9.96 1.54
C ALA A 138 -20.92 11.18 2.47
N GLU A 139 -19.87 11.98 2.29
CA GLU A 139 -19.63 13.22 3.04
C GLU A 139 -20.71 14.27 2.77
N ARG A 140 -21.11 14.46 1.49
CA ARG A 140 -22.20 15.38 1.12
C ARG A 140 -23.53 14.94 1.73
N ARG A 141 -23.85 13.65 1.74
CA ARG A 141 -25.04 13.12 2.42
C ARG A 141 -25.01 13.36 3.93
N ALA A 142 -23.86 13.16 4.57
CA ALA A 142 -23.70 13.44 5.99
C ALA A 142 -23.92 14.94 6.28
N ALA A 143 -23.30 15.84 5.50
CA ALA A 143 -23.44 17.28 5.63
C ALA A 143 -24.89 17.78 5.45
N ALA A 144 -25.71 17.09 4.66
CA ALA A 144 -27.11 17.44 4.46
C ALA A 144 -27.98 17.23 5.72
N ASN A 145 -27.54 16.41 6.67
CA ASN A 145 -28.35 16.02 7.83
C ASN A 145 -28.25 17.03 8.98
N ARG A 146 -28.53 18.31 8.71
CA ARG A 146 -28.41 19.43 9.67
C ARG A 146 -29.10 19.16 11.01
N GLN A 147 -30.32 18.61 10.97
CA GLN A 147 -31.14 18.38 12.16
C GLN A 147 -30.43 17.50 13.18
N HIS A 148 -29.79 16.42 12.73
CA HIS A 148 -28.99 15.52 13.58
C HIS A 148 -27.90 16.25 14.37
N TYR A 149 -27.28 17.29 13.78
CA TYR A 149 -26.24 18.07 14.43
C TYR A 149 -26.78 19.16 15.38
N THR A 150 -28.03 19.59 15.19
CA THR A 150 -28.62 20.76 15.87
C THR A 150 -29.71 20.43 16.89
N GLU A 151 -30.16 19.17 16.99
CA GLU A 151 -31.25 18.74 17.89
C GLU A 151 -31.03 19.09 19.38
N GLY A 152 -29.77 19.23 19.81
CA GLY A 152 -29.41 19.61 21.19
C GLY A 152 -29.05 21.08 21.40
N TRP A 153 -29.12 21.92 20.37
CA TRP A 153 -28.71 23.32 20.48
C TRP A 153 -29.81 24.10 21.20
N LYS A 154 -29.56 24.49 22.45
CA LYS A 154 -30.45 25.41 23.18
C LYS A 154 -30.38 26.78 22.52
N VAL A 155 -31.44 27.15 21.81
CA VAL A 155 -31.66 28.54 21.40
C VAL A 155 -32.05 29.30 22.65
N VAL A 156 -31.17 30.15 23.17
CA VAL A 156 -31.52 31.10 24.22
C VAL A 156 -32.37 32.18 23.55
N THR A 157 -33.68 32.06 23.67
CA THR A 157 -34.61 33.13 23.30
C THR A 157 -34.73 34.07 24.49
N ASP A 158 -33.93 35.13 24.51
CA ASP A 158 -34.22 36.27 25.38
C ASP A 158 -35.44 36.99 24.78
N ALA A 159 -36.59 36.85 25.45
CA ALA A 159 -37.79 37.59 25.14
C ALA A 159 -37.61 39.05 25.59
N LEU A 160 -37.67 39.97 24.63
CA LEU A 160 -37.82 41.42 24.85
C LEU A 160 -39.29 41.75 25.19
#